data_AF-A0A926QLP3-F1
#
_entry.id   AF-A0A926QLP3-F1
#
_cell.length_a   1.000
_cell.length_b   1.000
_cell.length_c   1.000
_cell.angle_alpha   90.00
_cell.angle_beta   90.00
_cell.angle_gamma   90.00
#
_symmetry.space_group_name_H-M   'P 1'
#
loop_
_entity.id
_entity.type
_entity.pdbx_description
1 polymer ?
#
loop_
_entity_poly.entity_id
_entity_poly.type
_entity_poly.pdbx_seq_one_letter_code
_entity_poly.pdbx_strand_id
1 'polypeptide(L)' 'MPEKPTITSSELGTLWLTYQQKTMILRMLEYFIEQADDEKAKTIMTGLYKKKSWSNY' A
#
# COMPACT_ATOMS: atom_id res chain seq x y z
N MET A 1 -29.96 1.87 -25.13
CA MET A 1 -29.13 2.53 -24.11
C MET A 1 -28.08 1.52 -23.68
N PRO A 2 -26.78 1.82 -23.67
CA PRO A 2 -25.82 0.84 -23.17
C PRO A 2 -26.05 0.68 -21.65
N GLU A 3 -26.46 -0.51 -21.24
CA GLU A 3 -26.98 -0.87 -19.91
C GLU A 3 -25.90 -1.02 -18.81
N LYS A 4 -24.76 -0.34 -18.93
CA LYS A 4 -23.70 -0.40 -17.91
C LYS A 4 -23.15 1.00 -17.62
N PRO A 5 -23.27 1.49 -16.37
CA PRO A 5 -22.66 2.76 -16.00
C PRO A 5 -21.14 2.64 -16.16
N THR A 6 -20.57 3.53 -16.97
CA THR A 6 -19.12 3.69 -17.13
C THR A 6 -18.55 4.47 -15.95
N ILE A 7 -17.45 3.97 -15.37
CA ILE A 7 -16.68 4.71 -14.36
C ILE A 7 -16.21 6.04 -14.96
N THR A 8 -16.49 7.13 -14.26
CA THR A 8 -16.00 8.46 -14.60
C THR A 8 -14.53 8.61 -14.25
N SER A 9 -13.84 9.57 -14.88
CA SER A 9 -12.42 9.86 -14.59
C SER A 9 -12.18 10.23 -13.12
N SER A 10 -13.14 10.91 -12.47
CA SER A 10 -13.06 11.28 -11.05
C SER A 10 -13.22 10.08 -10.12
N GLU A 11 -14.11 9.15 -10.45
CA GLU A 11 -14.28 7.90 -9.67
C GLU A 11 -13.03 7.03 -9.80
N LEU A 12 -12.48 6.92 -11.01
CA LEU A 12 -11.20 6.21 -11.22
C LEU A 12 -10.06 6.86 -10.45
N GLY A 13 -9.94 8.20 -10.49
CA GLY A 13 -8.92 8.93 -9.73
C GLY A 13 -9.05 8.71 -8.22
N THR A 14 -10.28 8.70 -7.70
CA THR A 14 -10.54 8.45 -6.28
C THR A 14 -10.12 7.03 -5.87
N LEU A 15 -10.44 6.03 -6.70
CA LEU A 15 -10.00 4.65 -6.47
C LEU A 15 -8.47 4.52 -6.48
N TRP A 16 -7.81 5.16 -7.46
CA TRP A 16 -6.34 5.15 -7.55
C TRP A 16 -5.68 5.78 -6.34
N LEU A 17 -6.12 6.97 -5.92
CA LEU A 17 -5.59 7.66 -4.75
C LEU A 17 -5.81 6.86 -3.47
N THR A 18 -6.99 6.26 -3.31
CA THR A 18 -7.29 5.40 -2.16
C THR A 18 -6.37 4.18 -2.13
N TYR A 19 -6.18 3.52 -3.28
CA TYR A 19 -5.26 2.40 -3.41
C TYR A 19 -3.83 2.80 -3.05
N GLN A 20 -3.34 3.92 -3.61
CA GLN A 20 -2.01 4.43 -3.29
C GLN A 20 -1.86 4.74 -1.81
N GLN A 21 -2.81 5.47 -1.20
CA GLN A 21 -2.77 5.79 0.23
C GLN A 21 -2.71 4.55 1.12
N LYS A 22 -3.41 3.47 0.75
CA LYS A 22 -3.42 2.22 1.54
C LYS A 22 -2.17 1.36 1.35
N THR A 23 -1.48 1.48 0.22
CA THR A 23 -0.41 0.54 -0.17
C THR A 23 0.99 1.12 -0.10
N MET A 24 1.15 2.44 -0.27
CA MET A 24 2.45 3.10 -0.41
C MET A 24 3.43 2.80 0.73
N ILE A 25 2.95 2.84 1.98
CA ILE A 25 3.80 2.58 3.15
C ILE A 25 4.31 1.13 3.18
N LEU A 26 3.49 0.15 2.77
CA LEU A 26 3.89 -1.26 2.72
C LEU A 26 4.93 -1.48 1.62
N ARG A 27 4.76 -0.86 0.44
CA ARG A 27 5.74 -0.93 -0.65
C ARG A 27 7.08 -0.31 -0.31
N MET A 28 7.06 0.84 0.37
CA MET A 28 8.28 1.46 0.87
C MET A 28 8.98 0.58 1.91
N LEU A 29 8.22 -0.02 2.84
CA LEU A 29 8.78 -0.92 3.84
C LEU A 29 9.37 -2.19 3.21
N GLU A 30 8.71 -2.81 2.23
CA GLU A 30 9.24 -3.95 1.49
C GLU A 30 10.62 -3.62 0.89
N TYR A 31 10.71 -2.51 0.16
CA TYR A 31 11.95 -2.07 -0.46
C TYR A 31 13.05 -1.77 0.58
N PHE A 32 12.73 -1.02 1.64
CA PHE A 32 13.74 -0.67 2.65
C PHE A 32 14.18 -1.86 3.52
N ILE A 33 13.32 -2.85 3.76
CA ILE A 33 13.71 -4.09 4.44
C ILE A 33 14.69 -4.88 3.57
N GLU A 34 14.44 -4.96 2.25
CA GLU A 34 15.31 -5.66 1.30
C GLU A 34 16.70 -4.99 1.22
N GLN A 35 16.75 -3.66 1.24
CA GLN A 35 17.99 -2.89 1.08
C GLN A 35 18.72 -2.57 2.39
N ALA A 36 18.13 -2.82 3.56
CA ALA A 36 18.78 -2.49 4.83
C ALA A 36 19.96 -3.45 5.10
N ASP A 37 21.07 -2.92 5.60
CA ASP A 37 22.19 -3.73 6.11
C ASP A 37 22.15 -3.90 7.63
N ASP A 38 21.51 -2.95 8.34
CA ASP A 38 21.36 -2.98 9.79
C ASP A 38 20.21 -3.91 10.23
N GLU A 39 20.56 -4.99 10.94
CA GLU A 39 19.62 -6.01 11.39
C GLU A 39 18.57 -5.48 12.39
N LYS A 40 18.92 -4.45 13.17
CA LYS A 40 17.97 -3.82 14.09
C LYS A 40 16.92 -3.02 13.31
N ALA A 41 17.34 -2.27 12.29
CA ALA A 41 16.45 -1.54 11.39
C ALA A 41 15.53 -2.51 10.62
N LYS A 42 16.06 -3.62 10.08
CA LYS A 42 15.25 -4.69 9.46
C LYS A 42 14.17 -5.20 10.41
N THR A 43 14.54 -5.49 11.65
CA THR A 43 13.60 -6.02 12.66
C THR A 43 12.46 -5.04 12.94
N ILE A 44 12.78 -3.76 13.13
CA ILE A 44 11.78 -2.70 13.37
C ILE A 44 10.84 -2.57 12.18
N MET A 45 11.38 -2.45 10.96
CA MET A 45 10.58 -2.28 9.75
C MET A 45 9.72 -3.51 9.45
N THR A 46 10.25 -4.72 9.67
CA THR A 46 9.50 -5.97 9.53
C THR A 46 8.35 -6.06 10.54
N GLY A 47 8.58 -5.63 11.78
CA GLY A 47 7.54 -5.54 12.80
C GLY A 47 6.42 -4.57 12.42
N LEU A 48 6.78 -3.39 11.89
CA LEU A 48 5.82 -2.40 11.41
C LEU A 48 5.04 -2.91 10.18
N TYR A 49 5.73 -3.53 9.22
CA TYR A 49 5.13 -4.12 8.03
C TYR A 49 4.06 -5.15 8.41
N LYS A 50 4.39 -6.09 9.30
CA LYS A 50 3.41 -7.05 9.84
C LYS A 50 2.23 -6.31 10.46
N LYS A 51 2.46 -5.44 11.45
CA LYS A 51 1.35 -4.72 12.12
C LYS A 51 0.40 -4.02 11.13
N LYS A 52 0.93 -3.42 10.07
CA LYS A 52 0.14 -2.76 9.03
C LYS A 52 -0.56 -3.74 8.08
N SER A 53 0.07 -4.86 7.72
CA SER A 53 -0.54 -5.89 6.88
C SER A 53 -1.73 -6.56 7.57
N TRP A 54 -1.64 -6.81 8.87
CA TRP A 54 -2.73 -7.42 9.67
C TRP A 54 -3.89 -6.44 9.96
N SER A 55 -3.64 -5.13 9.95
CA SER A 55 -4.67 -4.10 10.20
C SER A 55 -5.50 -3.72 8.96
N ASN A 56 -5.11 -4.21 7.77
CA ASN A 56 -5.81 -3.95 6.52
C ASN A 56 -6.82 -5.05 6.13
N TYR A 57 -7.01 -6.04 7.00
CA TYR A 57 -8.02 -7.11 6.91
C TYR A 57 -9.00 -7.01 8.08
#